data_AF-A0A7X6WBX8-F1
#
_entry.id   AF-A0A7X6WBX8-F1
#
_cell.length_a   1.000
_cell.length_b   1.000
_cell.length_c   1.000
_cell.angle_alpha   90.00
_cell.angle_beta   90.00
_cell.angle_gamma   90.00
#
_symmetry.space_group_name_H-M   'P 1'
#
loop_
_entity.id
_entity.type
_entity.pdbx_description
1 polymer ?
#
loop_
_entity_poly.entity_id
_entity_poly.type
_entity_poly.pdbx_seq_one_letter_code
_entity_poly.pdbx_strand_id
1 'polypeptide(L)'
;MDVKEKMAEHEIDFKTNFMILEVCNPQTANEVLSAHIEVGYFLPCKVVVYEKDEEVFIGTAKPGMLIGMMGYEDLNHIAMGVENVLIEAIDAAV
;
A
#
# COMPACT_ATOMS: atom_id res chain seq x y z
N MET A 1 -9.32 -6.88 0.39
CA MET A 1 -10.05 -7.32 -0.81
C MET A 1 -9.35 -8.53 -1.40
N ASP A 2 -10.05 -9.64 -1.49
CA ASP A 2 -9.59 -10.79 -2.27
C ASP A 2 -9.90 -10.52 -3.75
N VAL A 3 -8.85 -10.42 -4.59
CA VAL A 3 -9.01 -10.11 -6.02
C VAL A 3 -9.57 -11.29 -6.78
N LYS A 4 -9.22 -12.52 -6.41
CA LYS A 4 -9.68 -13.73 -7.08
C LYS A 4 -11.16 -13.94 -6.87
N GLU A 5 -11.62 -13.79 -5.63
CA GLU A 5 -13.05 -13.80 -5.30
C GLU A 5 -13.78 -12.69 -6.07
N LYS A 6 -13.24 -11.47 -6.04
CA LYS A 6 -13.85 -10.33 -6.72
C LYS A 6 -13.98 -10.53 -8.24
N MET A 7 -12.98 -11.13 -8.89
CA MET A 7 -13.04 -11.46 -10.31
C MET A 7 -14.05 -12.56 -10.63
N ALA A 8 -14.15 -13.57 -9.75
CA ALA A 8 -15.11 -14.66 -9.91
C ALA A 8 -16.56 -14.18 -9.82
N GLU A 9 -16.87 -13.17 -9.00
CA GLU A 9 -18.20 -12.52 -8.97
C GLU A 9 -18.62 -11.94 -10.33
N HIS A 10 -17.65 -11.64 -11.20
CA HIS A 10 -17.85 -11.10 -12.54
C HIS A 10 -17.61 -12.13 -13.65
N GLU A 11 -17.60 -13.43 -13.32
CA GLU A 11 -17.37 -14.54 -14.26
C GLU A 11 -15.98 -14.49 -14.95
N ILE A 12 -15.00 -13.80 -14.34
CA ILE A 12 -13.63 -13.70 -14.82
C ILE A 12 -12.75 -14.74 -14.12
N ASP A 13 -12.13 -15.63 -14.90
CA ASP A 13 -11.27 -16.70 -14.39
C ASP A 13 -9.84 -16.21 -14.05
N PHE A 14 -9.70 -15.51 -12.93
CA PHE A 14 -8.41 -15.11 -12.38
C PHE A 14 -7.88 -16.20 -11.42
N LYS A 15 -6.77 -16.87 -11.78
CA LYS A 15 -6.28 -18.05 -11.05
C LYS A 15 -5.45 -17.72 -9.81
N THR A 16 -4.71 -16.62 -9.84
CA THR A 16 -3.71 -16.26 -8.83
C THR A 16 -4.39 -15.82 -7.53
N ASN A 17 -3.95 -16.37 -6.39
CA ASN A 17 -4.37 -15.82 -5.10
C ASN A 17 -3.69 -14.46 -4.91
N PHE A 18 -4.49 -13.41 -4.76
CA PHE A 18 -4.01 -12.03 -4.63
C PHE A 18 -4.94 -11.26 -3.69
N MET A 19 -4.39 -10.82 -2.56
CA MET A 19 -5.10 -10.10 -1.52
C MET A 19 -4.56 -8.67 -1.41
N ILE A 20 -5.46 -7.69 -1.47
CA ILE A 20 -5.16 -6.29 -1.18
C ILE A 20 -5.58 -5.97 0.24
N LEU A 21 -4.66 -5.47 1.04
CA LEU A 21 -4.88 -4.97 2.39
C LEU A 21 -4.70 -3.45 2.38
N GLU A 22 -5.58 -2.78 3.09
CA GLU A 22 -5.56 -1.33 3.23
C GLU A 22 -5.34 -1.00 4.70
N VAL A 23 -4.22 -0.32 4.98
CA VAL A 23 -3.77 -0.01 6.35
C VAL A 23 -3.61 1.49 6.50
N CYS A 24 -3.96 2.01 7.68
CA CYS A 24 -3.93 3.44 7.93
C CYS A 24 -3.47 3.73 9.35
N ASN A 25 -2.48 4.61 9.48
CA ASN A 25 -2.17 5.32 10.71
C ASN A 25 -2.95 6.65 10.70
N PRO A 26 -3.99 6.83 11.53
CA PRO A 26 -4.84 8.03 11.49
C PRO A 26 -4.08 9.33 11.76
N GLN A 27 -3.06 9.30 12.63
CA GLN A 27 -2.26 10.48 12.97
C GLN A 27 -1.47 10.95 11.75
N THR A 28 -0.75 10.04 11.09
CA THR A 28 0.01 10.35 9.87
C THR A 28 -0.91 10.74 8.71
N ALA A 29 -2.04 10.05 8.54
CA ALA A 29 -3.01 10.39 7.52
C ALA A 29 -3.57 11.81 7.70
N ASN A 30 -3.93 12.19 8.93
CA ASN A 30 -4.37 13.54 9.24
C ASN A 30 -3.28 14.58 8.93
N GLU A 31 -2.03 14.31 9.29
CA GLU A 31 -0.90 15.21 9.03
C GLU A 31 -0.70 15.48 7.54
N VAL A 32 -0.58 14.42 6.72
CA VAL A 32 -0.31 14.59 5.28
C VAL A 32 -1.50 15.16 4.52
N LEU A 33 -2.74 14.77 4.86
CA LEU A 33 -3.95 15.33 4.24
C LEU A 33 -4.17 16.80 4.61
N SER A 34 -3.73 17.21 5.81
CA SER A 34 -3.79 18.62 6.23
C SER A 34 -2.77 19.48 5.49
N ALA A 35 -1.63 18.91 5.11
CA ALA A 35 -0.60 19.60 4.33
C ALA A 35 -1.00 19.70 2.85
N HIS A 36 -1.33 18.57 2.22
CA HIS A 36 -1.75 18.48 0.82
C HIS A 36 -2.87 17.46 0.68
N ILE A 37 -4.10 17.93 0.42
CA ILE A 37 -5.28 17.07 0.38
C ILE A 37 -5.22 16.03 -0.74
N GLU A 38 -4.48 16.34 -1.82
CA GLU A 38 -4.24 15.50 -2.99
C GLU A 38 -3.49 14.21 -2.65
N VAL A 39 -2.75 14.19 -1.53
CA VAL A 39 -2.11 12.96 -1.02
C VAL A 39 -3.14 11.85 -0.78
N GLY A 40 -4.41 12.21 -0.57
CA GLY A 40 -5.52 11.28 -0.48
C GLY A 40 -5.65 10.33 -1.68
N TYR A 41 -5.09 10.66 -2.85
CA TYR A 41 -5.06 9.75 -4.01
C TYR A 41 -4.21 8.51 -3.79
N PHE A 42 -3.28 8.55 -2.83
CA PHE A 42 -2.42 7.44 -2.46
C PHE A 42 -2.74 6.85 -1.07
N LEU A 43 -3.79 7.34 -0.42
CA LEU A 43 -4.27 6.79 0.85
C LEU A 43 -5.48 5.86 0.62
N PRO A 44 -5.68 4.86 1.49
CA PRO A 44 -4.78 4.40 2.56
C PRO A 44 -3.53 3.68 2.00
N CYS A 45 -2.56 3.40 2.88
CA CYS A 45 -1.38 2.62 2.47
C CYS A 45 -1.81 1.23 2.03
N LYS A 46 -1.30 0.78 0.87
CA LYS A 46 -1.66 -0.49 0.26
C LYS A 46 -0.58 -1.54 0.51
N VAL A 47 -0.96 -2.64 1.13
CA VAL A 47 -0.11 -3.85 1.23
C VAL A 47 -0.79 -4.95 0.44
N VAL A 48 -0.01 -5.74 -0.30
CA VAL A 48 -0.52 -6.86 -1.10
C VAL A 48 0.14 -8.15 -0.69
N VAL A 49 -0.63 -9.22 -0.66
CA VAL A 49 -0.14 -10.60 -0.46
C VAL A 49 -0.56 -11.39 -1.68
N TYR A 50 0.38 -12.04 -2.37
CA TYR A 50 0.07 -12.76 -3.59
C TYR A 50 0.99 -13.95 -3.82
N GLU A 51 0.52 -14.91 -4.62
CA GLU A 51 1.31 -16.07 -5.02
C GLU A 51 1.98 -15.84 -6.38
N LYS A 52 3.24 -16.25 -6.52
CA LYS A 52 4.00 -16.25 -7.76
C LYS A 52 5.07 -17.34 -7.69
N ASP A 53 5.28 -18.10 -8.76
CA ASP A 53 6.36 -19.11 -8.85
C ASP A 53 6.43 -20.08 -7.64
N GLU A 54 5.28 -20.56 -7.16
CA GLU A 54 5.12 -21.43 -5.97
C GLU A 54 5.50 -20.79 -4.62
N GLU A 55 5.80 -19.50 -4.60
CA GLU A 55 6.12 -18.73 -3.39
C GLU A 55 5.03 -17.68 -3.08
N VAL A 56 4.95 -17.28 -1.80
CA VAL A 56 4.07 -16.21 -1.34
C VAL A 56 4.89 -14.94 -1.14
N PHE A 57 4.43 -13.85 -1.73
CA PHE A 57 5.06 -12.54 -1.66
C PHE A 57 4.18 -11.57 -0.88
N ILE A 58 4.82 -10.75 -0.06
CA ILE A 58 4.21 -9.57 0.57
C ILE A 58 4.89 -8.34 -0.01
N GLY A 59 4.12 -7.33 -0.39
CA GLY A 59 4.66 -6.12 -0.99
C GLY A 59 3.82 -4.88 -0.71
N THR A 60 4.44 -3.72 -0.89
CA THR A 60 3.78 -2.42 -0.78
C THR A 60 4.34 -1.45 -1.82
N ALA A 61 3.53 -0.49 -2.24
CA ALA A 61 4.03 0.62 -3.04
C ALA A 61 4.79 1.59 -2.13
N LYS A 62 6.01 1.96 -2.51
CA LYS A 62 6.90 2.84 -1.74
C LYS A 62 6.28 4.23 -1.52
N PRO A 63 5.87 4.59 -0.30
CA PRO A 63 5.30 5.92 -0.04
C PRO A 63 6.25 7.06 -0.42
N GLY A 64 7.56 6.90 -0.22
CA GLY A 64 8.55 7.92 -0.59
C GLY A 64 8.57 8.20 -2.09
N MET A 65 8.47 7.16 -2.91
CA MET A 65 8.37 7.31 -4.37
C MET A 65 7.06 7.98 -4.79
N LEU A 66 5.93 7.61 -4.19
CA LEU A 66 4.61 8.17 -4.51
C LEU A 66 4.53 9.66 -4.19
N ILE A 67 5.02 10.07 -3.01
CA ILE A 67 5.12 11.48 -2.63
C ILE A 67 6.10 12.23 -3.53
N GLY A 68 7.25 11.63 -3.86
CA GLY A 68 8.20 12.21 -4.80
C GLY A 68 7.59 12.50 -6.18
N MET A 69 6.70 11.63 -6.68
CA MET A 69 5.98 11.87 -7.94
C MET A 69 5.03 13.06 -7.89
N MET A 70 4.53 13.45 -6.71
CA MET A 70 3.67 14.62 -6.54
C MET A 70 4.47 15.93 -6.40
N GLY A 71 5.78 15.85 -6.15
CA GLY A 71 6.63 17.03 -5.91
C GLY A 71 6.45 17.67 -4.54
N TYR A 72 5.86 16.96 -3.56
CA TYR A 72 5.68 17.45 -2.19
C TYR A 72 6.92 17.16 -1.34
N GLU A 73 7.99 17.92 -1.57
CA GLU A 73 9.27 17.71 -0.87
C GLU A 73 9.16 17.86 0.66
N ASP A 74 8.23 18.68 1.14
CA ASP A 74 7.91 18.88 2.55
C ASP A 74 7.37 17.61 3.24
N LEU A 75 6.84 16.67 2.46
CA LEU A 75 6.33 15.39 2.97
C LEU A 75 7.33 14.24 2.86
N ASN A 76 8.51 14.44 2.25
CA ASN A 76 9.47 13.35 2.01
C ASN A 76 9.88 12.60 3.28
N HIS A 77 10.14 13.32 4.38
CA HIS A 77 10.52 12.69 5.65
C HIS A 77 9.39 11.82 6.21
N ILE A 78 8.15 12.32 6.17
CA ILE A 78 6.98 11.57 6.65
C ILE A 78 6.78 10.32 5.78
N ALA A 79 6.87 10.46 4.46
CA ALA A 79 6.73 9.36 3.52
C ALA A 79 7.78 8.27 3.73
N MET A 80 9.04 8.64 3.92
CA MET A 80 10.12 7.68 4.25
C MET A 80 9.89 7.00 5.60
N GLY A 81 9.39 7.74 6.60
CA GLY A 81 9.02 7.18 7.90
C GLY A 81 7.93 6.11 7.78
N VAL A 82 6.87 6.39 7.02
CA VAL A 82 5.80 5.42 6.73
C VAL A 82 6.34 4.22 5.96
N GLU A 83 7.20 4.45 4.96
CA GLU A 83 7.83 3.37 4.18
C GLU A 83 8.58 2.41 5.10
N ASN A 84 9.41 2.92 6.01
CA ASN A 84 10.16 2.09 6.96
C ASN A 84 9.23 1.29 7.87
N VAL A 85 8.19 1.91 8.42
CA VAL A 85 7.20 1.20 9.28
C VAL A 85 6.51 0.07 8.52
N LEU A 86 6.15 0.30 7.24
CA LEU A 86 5.53 -0.75 6.41
C LEU A 86 6.52 -1.88 6.12
N ILE A 87 7.77 -1.57 5.80
CA ILE A 87 8.83 -2.57 5.57
C ILE A 87 9.05 -3.40 6.84
N GLU A 88 9.21 -2.76 8.00
CA GLU A 88 9.38 -3.45 9.28
C GLU A 88 8.20 -4.36 9.60
N ALA A 89 6.97 -3.93 9.32
CA ALA A 89 5.78 -4.75 9.51
C ALA A 89 5.73 -5.95 8.55
N ILE A 90 6.19 -5.78 7.31
CA ILE A 90 6.30 -6.88 6.32
C ILE A 90 7.38 -7.87 6.74
N ASP A 91 8.56 -7.37 7.14
CA ASP A 91 9.68 -8.20 7.58
C ASP A 91 9.37 -8.97 8.87
N ALA A 92 8.53 -8.43 9.75
CA ALA A 92 8.09 -9.13 10.96
C ALA A 92 7.04 -10.23 10.71
N ALA A 93 6.48 -10.31 9.49
CA ALA A 93 5.47 -11.29 9.12
C ALA A 93 6.06 -12.59 8.54
N VAL A 94 7.40 -12.65 8.36
CA VAL A 94 8.14 -13.79 7.79
C VAL A 94 9.00 -14.52 8.81
#